data_AF-A0A6I2IIW4-F1
#
_entry.id   AF-A0A6I2IIW4-F1
#
_cell.length_a   1.000
_cell.length_b   1.000
_cell.length_c   1.000
_cell.angle_alpha   90.00
_cell.angle_beta   90.00
_cell.angle_gamma   90.00
#
_symmetry.space_group_name_H-M   'P 1'
#
loop_
_entity.id
_entity.type
_entity.pdbx_description
1 polymer ?
#
loop_
_entity_poly.entity_id
_entity_poly.type
_entity_poly.pdbx_seq_one_letter_code
_entity_poly.pdbx_strand_id
1 'polypeptide(L)' 'MERETGGQAFPRQQWEYDGQNNVLQYQEEGMTLRDYFAAKAMQSVSLALDKNEQQLIANAAYAQADAMLAARAISKATGE' A
#
# COMPACT_ATOMS: atom_id res chain seq x y z
N MET A 1 11.96 -11.85 -6.06
CA MET A 1 10.55 -11.74 -6.49
C MET A 1 10.00 -10.48 -5.84
N GLU A 2 9.89 -9.41 -6.61
CA GLU A 2 9.17 -8.22 -6.16
C GLU A 2 7.70 -8.64 -6.02
N ARG A 3 7.15 -8.56 -4.81
CA ARG A 3 5.72 -8.84 -4.59
C ARG A 3 4.93 -7.71 -5.24
N GLU A 4 3.86 -8.04 -5.97
CA GLU A 4 2.96 -7.01 -6.51
C GLU A 4 2.35 -6.20 -5.36
N THR A 5 2.75 -4.95 -5.20
CA THR A 5 2.29 -4.08 -4.11
C THR A 5 1.04 -3.27 -4.47
N GLY A 6 0.51 -3.47 -5.67
CA GLY A 6 -0.66 -2.75 -6.19
C GLY A 6 -0.39 -1.33 -6.67
N GLY A 7 0.88 -0.89 -6.68
CA GLY A 7 1.30 0.47 -6.99
C GLY A 7 1.16 1.41 -5.79
N GLN A 8 1.16 2.72 -6.04
CA GLN A 8 0.97 3.71 -4.98
C GLN A 8 -0.46 3.74 -4.44
N ALA A 9 -0.57 3.94 -3.13
CA ALA A 9 -1.86 4.07 -2.46
C ALA A 9 -2.63 5.33 -2.87
N PHE A 10 -1.92 6.43 -3.13
CA PHE A 10 -2.50 7.72 -3.49
C PHE A 10 -1.90 8.24 -4.81
N PRO A 11 -2.70 8.90 -5.67
CA PRO A 11 -2.18 9.51 -6.88
C PRO A 11 -1.11 10.56 -6.58
N ARG A 12 -0.05 10.58 -7.38
CA ARG A 12 0.97 11.66 -7.39
C ARG A 12 1.03 12.31 -8.78
N GLN A 13 1.43 13.57 -8.82
CA GLN A 13 1.95 14.13 -10.06
C GLN A 13 3.30 13.50 -10.35
N GLN A 14 3.46 12.95 -11.56
CA GLN A 14 4.70 12.29 -11.98
C GLN A 14 5.83 13.28 -12.30
N TRP A 15 5.47 14.56 -12.48
CA TRP A 15 6.35 15.62 -12.92
C TRP A 15 6.03 16.87 -12.11
N GLU A 16 7.02 17.43 -11.44
CA GLU A 16 6.98 18.80 -10.92
C GLU A 16 8.04 19.63 -11.60
N TYR A 17 7.76 20.92 -11.75
CA TYR A 17 8.72 21.88 -12.28
C TYR A 17 9.31 22.66 -11.11
N ASP A 18 10.64 22.76 -11.07
CA ASP A 18 11.40 23.53 -10.09
C ASP A 18 11.24 25.07 -10.21
N GLY A 19 10.30 25.53 -11.04
CA GLY A 19 10.15 26.93 -11.40
C GLY A 19 11.16 27.44 -12.45
N GLN A 20 12.11 26.61 -12.87
CA GLN A 20 13.13 26.89 -13.89
C GLN A 20 12.97 26.00 -15.12
N ASN A 21 11.79 25.38 -15.26
CA ASN A 21 11.41 24.49 -16.36
C ASN A 21 12.19 23.15 -16.39
N ASN A 22 12.89 22.80 -15.30
CA ASN A 22 13.45 21.45 -15.17
C ASN A 22 12.41 20.52 -14.56
N VAL A 23 12.34 19.31 -15.11
CA VAL A 23 11.57 18.24 -14.50
C VAL A 23 12.32 17.77 -13.26
N LEU A 24 11.67 17.88 -12.11
CA LEU A 24 12.06 17.16 -10.91
C LEU A 24 11.46 15.75 -10.97
N GLN A 25 12.33 14.75 -11.04
CA GLN A 25 11.92 13.37 -10.86
C GLN A 25 11.71 13.16 -9.35
N TYR A 26 10.45 13.04 -8.91
CA TYR A 26 10.15 12.76 -7.51
C TYR A 26 10.72 11.38 -7.14
N GLN A 27 11.76 11.36 -6.28
CA GLN A 27 12.40 10.13 -5.81
C GLN A 27 11.59 9.39 -4.73
N GLU A 28 10.73 10.08 -3.98
CA GLU A 28 10.03 9.49 -2.84
C GLU A 28 8.76 8.79 -3.31
N GLU A 29 8.72 7.46 -3.38
CA GLU A 29 7.58 6.69 -3.93
C GLU A 29 6.31 6.71 -3.05
N GLY A 30 6.40 7.16 -1.80
CA GLY A 30 5.28 7.15 -0.85
C GLY A 30 4.90 5.72 -0.41
N MET A 31 3.70 5.55 0.16
CA MET A 31 3.20 4.23 0.57
C MET A 31 2.61 3.45 -0.60
N THR A 32 2.84 2.13 -0.62
CA THR A 32 2.16 1.25 -1.58
C THR A 32 0.71 0.98 -1.18
N LEU A 33 -0.12 0.57 -2.13
CA LEU A 33 -1.51 0.21 -1.88
C LEU A 33 -1.61 -0.97 -0.90
N ARG A 34 -0.66 -1.90 -0.95
CA ARG A 34 -0.50 -2.99 0.02
C ARG A 34 -0.32 -2.47 1.44
N ASP A 35 0.59 -1.52 1.64
CA ASP A 35 0.86 -0.95 2.97
C ASP A 35 -0.35 -0.20 3.50
N TYR A 36 -1.07 0.52 2.63
CA TYR A 36 -2.29 1.21 3.00
C TYR A 36 -3.41 0.25 3.44
N PHE A 37 -3.63 -0.84 2.70
CA PHE A 37 -4.62 -1.86 3.10
C PHE A 37 -4.24 -2.55 4.41
N ALA A 38 -2.96 -2.86 4.62
CA ALA A 38 -2.49 -3.42 5.88
C ALA A 38 -2.71 -2.43 7.05
N ALA A 39 -2.38 -1.15 6.86
CA ALA A 39 -2.65 -0.11 7.86
C ALA A 39 -4.14 0.02 8.18
N LYS A 40 -5.01 -0.07 7.17
CA LYS A 40 -6.47 -0.05 7.36
C LYS A 40 -6.98 -1.28 8.11
N ALA A 41 -6.43 -2.47 7.84
CA ALA A 41 -6.77 -3.68 8.58
C ALA A 41 -6.40 -3.57 10.07
N MET A 42 -5.36 -2.81 10.40
CA MET A 42 -4.93 -2.57 11.78
C MET A 42 -5.63 -1.40 12.49
N GLN A 43 -6.55 -0.67 11.84
CA GLN A 43 -7.06 0.61 12.33
C GLN A 43 -7.70 0.56 13.74
N SER A 44 -8.24 -0.58 14.15
CA SER A 44 -8.93 -0.75 15.44
C SER A 44 -8.21 -1.70 16.40
N VAL A 45 -6.89 -1.85 16.22
CA VAL A 45 -6.05 -2.70 17.06
C VAL A 45 -5.71 -1.98 18.38
N SER A 46 -5.69 -2.73 19.48
CA SER A 46 -5.27 -2.22 20.80
C SER A 46 -3.82 -1.72 20.78
N LEU A 47 -3.51 -0.69 21.58
CA LEU A 47 -2.14 -0.21 21.77
C LEU A 47 -1.36 -1.03 22.81
N ALA A 48 -2.06 -1.73 23.69
CA ALA A 48 -1.48 -2.58 24.72
C ALA A 48 -1.35 -4.02 24.21
N LEU A 49 -0.36 -4.26 23.35
CA LEU A 49 -0.07 -5.56 22.77
C LEU A 49 1.32 -6.03 23.15
N ASP A 50 1.46 -7.32 23.41
CA ASP A 50 2.77 -7.95 23.50
C ASP A 50 3.39 -8.18 22.10
N LYS A 51 4.65 -8.62 22.07
CA LYS A 51 5.39 -8.84 20.82
C LYS A 51 4.76 -9.91 19.92
N ASN A 52 4.18 -10.96 20.50
CA ASN A 52 3.58 -12.05 19.74
C ASN A 52 2.27 -11.58 19.10
N GLU A 53 1.47 -10.82 19.84
CA GLU A 53 0.23 -10.24 19.33
C GLU A 53 0.51 -9.23 18.20
N GLN A 54 1.51 -8.36 18.38
CA GLN A 54 1.96 -7.44 17.32
C GLN A 54 2.36 -8.19 16.05
N GLN A 55 3.14 -9.27 16.17
CA GLN A 55 3.56 -10.07 15.03
C GLN A 55 2.38 -10.77 14.34
N LEU A 56 1.45 -11.33 15.12
CA LEU A 56 0.24 -11.96 14.61
C LEU A 56 -0.60 -10.97 13.80
N ILE A 57 -0.82 -9.77 14.35
CA ILE A 57 -1.62 -8.72 13.73
C ILE A 57 -0.97 -8.20 12.45
N ALA A 58 0.35 -7.96 12.47
CA ALA A 58 1.08 -7.55 11.27
C ALA A 58 0.95 -8.58 10.15
N ASN A 59 1.10 -9.87 10.47
CA ASN A 59 0.95 -10.96 9.50
C ASN A 59 -0.48 -11.04 8.95
N ALA A 60 -1.50 -10.94 9.81
CA ALA A 60 -2.90 -10.97 9.42
C ALA A 60 -3.27 -9.76 8.53
N ALA A 61 -2.77 -8.56 8.87
CA ALA A 61 -3.01 -7.34 8.11
C ALA A 61 -2.44 -7.41 6.69
N TYR A 62 -1.20 -7.91 6.55
CA TYR A 62 -0.62 -8.10 5.22
C TYR A 62 -1.30 -9.22 4.42
N ALA A 63 -1.74 -10.31 5.07
CA ALA A 63 -2.52 -11.35 4.39
C ALA A 63 -3.84 -10.79 3.85
N GLN A 64 -4.51 -9.93 4.63
CA GLN A 64 -5.73 -9.24 4.19
C GLN A 64 -5.46 -8.28 3.02
N ALA A 65 -4.36 -7.53 3.07
CA ALA A 65 -3.95 -6.65 1.97
C ALA A 65 -3.68 -7.44 0.67
N ASP A 66 -2.98 -8.58 0.78
CA ASP A 66 -2.69 -9.45 -0.36
C ASP A 66 -3.99 -10.03 -0.97
N ALA A 67 -4.96 -10.41 -0.13
CA ALA A 67 -6.28 -10.87 -0.59
C ALA A 67 -7.07 -9.76 -1.32
N MET A 68 -7.02 -8.51 -0.84
CA MET A 68 -7.66 -7.37 -1.49
C MET A 68 -7.03 -7.07 -2.86
N LEU A 69 -5.70 -7.16 -2.97
CA LEU A 69 -5.00 -6.99 -4.24
C LEU A 69 -5.38 -8.07 -5.26
N ALA A 70 -5.46 -9.32 -4.82
CA ALA A 70 -5.89 -10.43 -5.66
C ALA A 70 -7.34 -10.23 -6.17
N ALA A 71 -8.27 -9.87 -5.27
CA ALA A 71 -9.66 -9.58 -5.65
C ALA A 71 -9.75 -8.44 -6.68
N ARG A 72 -8.96 -7.38 -6.50
CA ARG A 72 -8.88 -6.27 -7.46
C ARG A 72 -8.31 -6.69 -8.81
N ALA A 73 -7.30 -7.56 -8.82
CA ALA A 73 -6.73 -8.09 -10.07
C ALA A 73 -7.76 -8.92 -10.84
N ILE A 74 -8.56 -9.73 -10.12
CA ILE A 74 -9.66 -10.51 -10.72
C ILE A 74 -10.74 -9.60 -11.31
N SER A 75 -11.21 -8.57 -10.57
CA SER A 75 -12.21 -7.61 -11.09
C SER A 75 -11.70 -6.93 -12.36
N LYS A 76 -10.43 -6.47 -12.39
CA LYS A 76 -9.83 -5.89 -13.61
C LYS A 76 -9.78 -6.86 -14.79
N ALA A 77 -9.54 -8.15 -14.53
CA ALA A 77 -9.49 -9.18 -15.57
C ALA A 77 -10.88 -9.57 -16.09
N THR A 78 -11.92 -9.42 -15.26
CA THR A 78 -13.31 -9.82 -15.58
C THR A 78 -14.17 -8.67 -16.10
N GLY A 79 -13.71 -7.42 -15.97
CA GLY A 79 -14.36 -6.25 -16.55
C GLY A 79 -15.58 -5.74 -15.77
N GLU A 80 -15.74 -6.17 -14.52
CA GLU A 80 -16.69 -5.59 -13.55
C GLU A 80 -16.21 -4.25 -12.98
#